data_AF-A0AAW8ILC9-F1
#
_entry.id   AF-A0AAW8ILC9-F1
#
_cell.length_a   1.000
_cell.length_b   1.000
_cell.length_c   1.000
_cell.angle_alpha   90.00
_cell.angle_beta   90.00
_cell.angle_gamma   90.00
#
_symmetry.space_group_name_H-M   'P 1'
#
loop_
_entity.id
_entity.type
_entity.pdbx_description
1 polymer ?
#
loop_
_entity_poly.entity_id
_entity_poly.type
_entity_poly.pdbx_seq_one_letter_code
_entity_poly.pdbx_strand_id
1 'polypeptide(L)'
;METSNKRKRIYTENNLLKAGIIIFFGSLIGNIILSYFNESEFSSSITRFNDFTLIHFIAAFTIAPVLEELIFRGIFTGKKIFKYVMYLGSLLYIILLQNYYLIPILAIFIVAFELNRSKNIPYHIYYINAVLFGLMHYEFNDLKLLDTGIGIVMTSGMGLILIWMVLNFGLIYSILLHALNNFVAVAIIVLGNETADMNLKKVETQDFTMKYQRVSFFIKNGNMEVENNKSLKAENMSISNIHNALCSDEKLDDLYFGKFNVSIERKSNSTKKLNCESFHQLLNKTDLKEN
;
A
#
# COMPACT_ATOMS: atom_id res chain seq x y z
N MET A 1 -54.03 -16.92 10.18
CA MET A 1 -53.29 -16.12 9.18
C MET A 1 -52.34 -15.21 9.96
N GLU A 2 -51.17 -15.74 10.32
CA GLU A 2 -50.18 -15.01 11.11
C GLU A 2 -49.50 -13.96 10.25
N THR A 3 -49.74 -12.69 10.57
CA THR A 3 -49.01 -11.57 10.02
C THR A 3 -47.57 -11.63 10.51
N SER A 4 -46.68 -12.14 9.65
CA SER A 4 -45.23 -12.01 9.75
C SER A 4 -44.86 -10.54 9.99
N ASN A 5 -44.64 -10.19 11.25
CA ASN A 5 -44.11 -8.91 11.67
C ASN A 5 -42.63 -8.88 11.26
N LYS A 6 -42.34 -8.50 10.01
CA LYS A 6 -40.98 -8.20 9.53
C LYS A 6 -40.47 -7.04 10.37
N ARG A 7 -39.78 -7.33 11.48
CA ARG A 7 -38.98 -6.35 12.23
C ARG A 7 -38.04 -5.69 11.22
N LYS A 8 -38.32 -4.44 10.86
CA LYS A 8 -37.40 -3.56 10.15
C LYS A 8 -36.13 -3.52 11.00
N ARG A 9 -35.06 -4.21 10.60
CA ARG A 9 -33.75 -4.05 11.24
C ARG A 9 -33.31 -2.62 10.96
N ILE A 10 -33.40 -1.75 11.97
CA ILE A 10 -32.85 -0.41 11.90
C ILE A 10 -31.35 -0.58 12.15
N TYR A 11 -30.55 -0.38 11.09
CA TYR A 11 -29.09 -0.37 11.21
C TYR A 11 -28.66 0.74 12.19
N THR A 12 -27.69 0.42 13.04
CA THR A 12 -27.13 1.35 14.02
C THR A 12 -26.02 2.18 13.39
N GLU A 13 -25.82 3.39 13.91
CA GLU A 13 -24.70 4.27 13.56
C GLU A 13 -24.55 4.56 12.05
N ASN A 14 -25.65 4.71 11.32
CA ASN A 14 -25.66 4.99 9.88
C ASN A 14 -24.88 6.26 9.48
N ASN A 15 -24.62 7.17 10.43
CA ASN A 15 -23.78 8.33 10.21
C ASN A 15 -22.32 7.93 9.90
N LEU A 16 -21.82 6.82 10.48
CA LEU A 16 -20.49 6.29 10.17
C LEU A 16 -20.41 5.84 8.71
N LEU A 17 -21.42 5.12 8.23
CA LEU A 17 -21.47 4.69 6.83
C LEU A 17 -21.54 5.89 5.89
N LYS A 18 -22.43 6.86 6.16
CA LYS A 18 -22.57 8.07 5.34
C LYS A 18 -21.26 8.87 5.28
N ALA A 19 -20.67 9.15 6.43
CA ALA A 19 -19.39 9.87 6.51
C ALA A 19 -18.28 9.08 5.82
N GLY A 20 -18.17 7.78 6.10
CA GLY A 20 -17.17 6.89 5.49
C GLY A 20 -17.26 6.84 3.97
N ILE A 21 -18.46 6.69 3.40
CA ILE A 21 -18.67 6.72 1.94
C ILE A 21 -18.28 8.06 1.35
N ILE A 22 -18.74 9.18 1.94
CA ILE A 22 -18.43 10.53 1.43
C ILE A 22 -16.93 10.78 1.48
N ILE A 23 -16.27 10.44 2.58
CA ILE A 23 -14.84 10.61 2.76
C ILE A 23 -14.07 9.71 1.78
N PHE A 24 -14.41 8.42 1.71
CA PHE A 24 -13.71 7.46 0.85
C PHE A 24 -13.81 7.84 -0.63
N PHE A 25 -15.03 8.00 -1.16
CA PHE A 25 -15.21 8.33 -2.57
C PHE A 25 -14.83 9.77 -2.89
N GLY A 26 -15.04 10.71 -1.97
CA GLY A 26 -14.60 12.09 -2.14
C GLY A 26 -13.08 12.19 -2.26
N SER A 27 -12.34 11.49 -1.39
CA SER A 27 -10.88 11.40 -1.48
C SER A 27 -10.41 10.61 -2.70
N LEU A 28 -11.10 9.54 -3.11
CA LEU A 28 -10.78 8.80 -4.33
C LEU A 28 -10.89 9.70 -5.57
N ILE A 29 -12.01 10.43 -5.70
CA ILE A 29 -12.20 11.39 -6.81
C ILE A 29 -11.14 12.50 -6.73
N GLY A 30 -10.88 13.03 -5.54
CA GLY A 30 -9.84 14.02 -5.33
C GLY A 30 -8.46 13.52 -5.76
N ASN A 31 -8.11 12.27 -5.44
CA ASN A 31 -6.86 11.64 -5.84
C ASN A 31 -6.77 11.48 -7.36
N ILE A 32 -7.84 11.00 -8.01
CA ILE A 32 -7.90 10.91 -9.49
C ILE A 32 -7.70 12.28 -10.14
N ILE A 33 -8.37 13.31 -9.63
CA ILE A 33 -8.21 14.69 -10.15
C ILE A 33 -6.77 15.16 -9.96
N LEU A 34 -6.17 14.96 -8.78
CA LEU A 34 -4.81 15.41 -8.52
C LEU A 34 -3.76 14.65 -9.33
N SER A 35 -3.94 13.34 -9.52
CA SER A 35 -3.06 12.54 -10.39
C SER A 35 -3.01 13.04 -11.83
N TYR A 36 -4.05 13.75 -12.28
CA TYR A 36 -4.07 14.38 -13.60
C TYR A 36 -3.25 15.69 -13.66
N PHE A 37 -3.11 16.40 -12.53
CA PHE A 37 -2.49 17.73 -12.48
C PHE A 37 -1.10 17.77 -11.85
N ASN A 38 -0.71 16.76 -11.07
CA ASN A 38 0.54 16.74 -10.31
C ASN A 38 1.43 15.58 -10.76
N GLU A 39 2.71 15.87 -11.01
CA GLU A 39 3.78 14.87 -10.91
C GLU A 39 4.22 14.85 -9.45
N SER A 40 3.55 14.07 -8.61
CA SER A 40 3.87 13.99 -7.18
C SER A 40 5.03 13.04 -6.90
N GLU A 41 5.79 13.33 -5.86
CA GLU A 41 6.73 12.37 -5.28
C GLU A 41 5.95 11.20 -4.65
N PHE A 42 6.42 9.98 -4.87
CA PHE A 42 5.79 8.78 -4.33
C PHE A 42 6.08 8.64 -2.82
N SER A 43 5.03 8.34 -2.04
CA SER A 43 5.20 7.99 -0.62
C SER A 43 5.91 6.64 -0.44
N SER A 44 6.51 6.42 0.74
CA SER A 44 7.13 5.14 1.10
C SER A 44 6.15 3.95 1.01
N SER A 45 4.85 4.20 1.21
CA SER A 45 3.79 3.20 1.08
C SER A 45 3.65 2.70 -0.36
N ILE A 46 3.82 3.62 -1.32
CA ILE A 46 3.71 3.34 -2.75
C ILE A 46 5.01 2.71 -3.26
N THR A 47 6.19 3.21 -2.88
CA THR A 47 7.47 2.65 -3.37
C THR A 47 7.73 1.22 -2.88
N ARG A 48 7.07 0.75 -1.81
CA ARG A 48 7.04 -0.68 -1.42
C ARG A 48 6.53 -1.60 -2.52
N PHE A 49 5.80 -1.08 -3.51
CA PHE A 49 5.37 -1.87 -4.66
C PHE A 49 6.51 -2.24 -5.62
N ASN A 50 7.70 -1.62 -5.50
CA ASN A 50 8.89 -1.99 -6.27
C ASN A 50 9.37 -3.42 -5.99
N ASP A 51 9.12 -3.93 -4.78
CA ASP A 51 9.45 -5.30 -4.36
C ASP A 51 8.23 -6.23 -4.30
N PHE A 52 7.11 -5.80 -4.92
CA PHE A 52 5.88 -6.56 -4.85
C PHE A 52 5.98 -7.87 -5.63
N THR A 53 5.56 -8.96 -5.00
CA THR A 53 5.60 -10.30 -5.59
C THR A 53 4.23 -10.94 -5.53
N LEU A 54 4.06 -12.08 -6.20
CA LEU A 54 2.82 -12.84 -6.14
C LEU A 54 2.46 -13.28 -4.70
N ILE A 55 3.45 -13.49 -3.83
CA ILE A 55 3.20 -13.82 -2.42
C ILE A 55 2.65 -12.59 -1.69
N HIS A 56 3.22 -11.42 -1.94
CA HIS A 56 2.71 -10.15 -1.42
C HIS A 56 1.28 -9.89 -1.90
N PHE A 57 0.99 -10.17 -3.18
CA PHE A 57 -0.36 -10.11 -3.75
C PHE A 57 -1.36 -10.95 -2.95
N ILE A 58 -1.09 -12.24 -2.77
CA ILE A 58 -1.97 -13.15 -2.04
C ILE A 58 -2.14 -12.69 -0.59
N ALA A 59 -1.05 -12.31 0.08
CA ALA A 59 -1.09 -11.87 1.47
C ALA A 59 -1.94 -10.58 1.65
N ALA A 60 -1.90 -9.65 0.69
CA ALA A 60 -2.56 -8.34 0.78
C ALA A 60 -4.09 -8.41 0.86
N PHE A 61 -4.73 -9.42 0.28
CA PHE A 61 -6.19 -9.61 0.35
C PHE A 61 -6.63 -10.83 1.16
N THR A 62 -5.71 -11.67 1.65
CA THR A 62 -6.05 -12.83 2.51
C THR A 62 -5.64 -12.62 3.96
N ILE A 63 -4.34 -12.44 4.21
CA ILE A 63 -3.78 -12.40 5.57
C ILE A 63 -3.88 -11.00 6.17
N ALA A 64 -3.48 -9.97 5.42
CA ALA A 64 -3.45 -8.60 5.92
C ALA A 64 -4.84 -8.11 6.39
N PRO A 65 -5.95 -8.29 5.63
CA PRO A 65 -7.27 -7.84 6.09
C PRO A 65 -7.73 -8.55 7.36
N VAL A 66 -7.40 -9.84 7.53
CA VAL A 66 -7.75 -10.58 8.75
C VAL A 66 -7.04 -9.99 9.95
N LEU A 67 -5.71 -9.80 9.85
CA LEU A 67 -4.91 -9.25 10.94
C LEU A 67 -5.33 -7.81 11.26
N GLU A 68 -5.50 -6.97 10.25
CA GLU A 68 -5.84 -5.56 10.43
C GLU A 68 -7.23 -5.38 11.01
N GLU A 69 -8.23 -6.14 10.57
CA GLU A 69 -9.57 -6.06 11.16
C GLU A 69 -9.59 -6.61 12.60
N LEU A 70 -8.85 -7.67 12.90
CA LEU A 70 -8.72 -8.16 14.27
C LEU A 70 -8.07 -7.13 15.20
N ILE A 71 -7.01 -6.48 14.73
CA ILE A 71 -6.28 -5.45 15.46
C ILE A 71 -7.15 -4.22 15.62
N PHE A 72 -7.56 -3.55 14.55
CA PHE A 72 -8.19 -2.24 14.64
C PHE A 72 -9.67 -2.29 14.98
N ARG A 73 -10.41 -3.30 14.51
CA ARG A 73 -11.87 -3.36 14.61
C ARG A 73 -12.37 -4.37 15.63
N GLY A 74 -11.54 -5.33 16.01
CA GLY A 74 -11.90 -6.38 16.96
C GLY A 74 -12.47 -5.82 18.27
N ILE A 75 -11.97 -4.67 18.73
CA ILE A 75 -12.45 -4.00 19.94
C ILE A 75 -13.95 -3.65 19.91
N PHE A 76 -14.52 -3.38 18.73
CA PHE A 76 -15.93 -3.01 18.58
C PHE A 76 -16.90 -4.21 18.56
N THR A 77 -16.38 -5.45 18.62
CA THR A 77 -17.21 -6.66 18.75
C THR A 77 -17.74 -6.88 20.17
N GLY A 78 -17.24 -6.11 21.16
CA GLY A 78 -17.56 -6.26 22.59
C GLY A 78 -16.84 -7.43 23.29
N LYS A 79 -16.09 -8.26 22.58
CA LYS A 79 -15.36 -9.39 23.19
C LYS A 79 -14.05 -8.91 23.83
N LYS A 80 -13.84 -9.26 25.11
CA LYS A 80 -12.65 -8.87 25.89
C LYS A 80 -11.33 -9.24 25.21
N ILE A 81 -11.25 -10.44 24.59
CA ILE A 81 -10.03 -10.89 23.91
C ILE A 81 -9.59 -9.91 22.83
N PHE A 82 -10.52 -9.44 22.00
CA PHE A 82 -10.20 -8.56 20.87
C PHE A 82 -9.83 -7.14 21.28
N LYS A 83 -10.21 -6.72 22.48
CA LYS A 83 -9.68 -5.48 23.07
C LYS A 83 -8.17 -5.56 23.31
N TYR A 84 -7.70 -6.66 23.90
CA TYR A 84 -6.26 -6.86 24.13
C TYR A 84 -5.50 -7.11 22.83
N VAL A 85 -6.12 -7.78 21.86
CA VAL A 85 -5.57 -7.89 20.49
C VAL A 85 -5.41 -6.51 19.87
N MET A 86 -6.37 -5.60 20.03
CA MET A 86 -6.22 -4.22 19.56
C MET A 86 -5.04 -3.51 20.23
N TYR A 87 -4.94 -3.54 21.56
CA TYR A 87 -3.90 -2.82 22.29
C TYR A 87 -2.50 -3.34 21.97
N LEU A 88 -2.28 -4.65 22.13
CA LEU A 88 -0.98 -5.24 21.92
C LEU A 88 -0.66 -5.36 20.43
N GLY A 89 -1.64 -5.71 19.60
CA GLY A 89 -1.47 -5.85 18.17
C GLY A 89 -1.17 -4.51 17.50
N SER A 90 -1.85 -3.42 17.86
CA SER A 90 -1.56 -2.09 17.30
C SER A 90 -0.17 -1.61 17.73
N LEU A 91 0.21 -1.82 19.00
CA LEU A 91 1.54 -1.45 19.48
C LEU A 91 2.64 -2.24 18.76
N LEU A 92 2.47 -3.55 18.62
CA LEU A 92 3.41 -4.40 17.89
C LEU A 92 3.49 -3.96 16.42
N TYR A 93 2.35 -3.65 15.80
CA TYR A 93 2.33 -3.23 14.39
C TYR A 93 3.06 -1.89 14.19
N ILE A 94 2.87 -0.93 15.11
CA ILE A 94 3.62 0.34 15.14
C ILE A 94 5.13 0.10 15.23
N ILE A 95 5.58 -0.81 16.10
CA ILE A 95 7.01 -1.11 16.28
C ILE A 95 7.57 -1.80 15.03
N LEU A 96 6.87 -2.80 14.48
CA LEU A 96 7.31 -3.53 13.29
C LEU A 96 7.42 -2.65 12.05
N LEU A 97 6.49 -1.70 11.89
CA LEU A 97 6.51 -0.72 10.81
C LEU A 97 7.35 0.53 11.11
N GLN A 98 7.97 0.60 12.30
CA GLN A 98 8.78 1.74 12.76
C GLN A 98 8.03 3.08 12.80
N ASN A 99 6.70 3.06 12.89
CA ASN A 99 5.83 4.23 12.89
C ASN A 99 5.64 4.82 14.29
N TYR A 100 6.72 5.07 15.03
CA TYR A 100 6.69 5.45 16.45
C TYR A 100 5.89 6.72 16.75
N TYR A 101 5.73 7.61 15.77
CA TYR A 101 4.91 8.82 15.89
C TYR A 101 3.42 8.54 16.17
N LEU A 102 2.95 7.30 15.99
CA LEU A 102 1.59 6.85 16.27
C LEU A 102 1.35 6.45 17.72
N ILE A 103 2.40 6.25 18.52
CA ILE A 103 2.27 5.85 19.94
C ILE A 103 1.38 6.82 20.73
N PRO A 104 1.54 8.16 20.63
CA PRO A 104 0.65 9.10 21.32
C PRO A 104 -0.81 8.98 20.89
N ILE A 105 -1.08 8.76 19.60
CA ILE A 105 -2.44 8.62 19.06
C ILE A 105 -3.08 7.32 19.57
N LEU A 106 -2.32 6.22 19.61
CA LEU A 106 -2.77 4.96 20.20
C LEU A 106 -3.08 5.14 21.70
N ALA A 107 -2.23 5.86 22.45
CA ALA A 107 -2.48 6.14 23.86
C ALA A 107 -3.77 6.95 24.06
N ILE A 108 -3.98 8.00 23.27
CA ILE A 108 -5.23 8.78 23.26
C ILE A 108 -6.44 7.89 22.99
N PHE A 109 -6.35 7.01 21.98
CA PHE A 109 -7.42 6.07 21.67
C PHE A 109 -7.74 5.15 22.85
N ILE A 110 -6.72 4.53 23.47
CA ILE A 110 -6.90 3.60 24.59
C ILE A 110 -7.54 4.30 25.78
N VAL A 111 -7.03 5.49 26.14
CA VAL A 111 -7.55 6.28 27.25
C VAL A 111 -9.00 6.70 26.99
N ALA A 112 -9.29 7.23 25.79
CA ALA A 112 -10.66 7.61 25.41
C ALA A 112 -11.62 6.41 25.45
N PHE A 113 -11.17 5.24 25.00
CA PHE A 113 -11.95 4.01 25.01
C PHE A 113 -12.27 3.52 26.43
N GLU A 114 -11.27 3.41 27.31
CA GLU A 114 -11.48 2.89 28.67
C GLU A 114 -12.29 3.87 29.54
N LEU A 115 -12.13 5.19 29.36
CA LEU A 115 -12.94 6.20 30.07
C LEU A 115 -14.43 6.15 29.71
N ASN A 116 -14.77 5.68 28.51
CA ASN A 116 -16.16 5.66 28.03
C ASN A 116 -16.78 4.25 28.02
N ARG A 117 -16.08 3.25 28.57
CA ARG A 117 -16.47 1.84 28.49
C ARG A 117 -17.82 1.48 29.11
N SER A 118 -18.31 2.27 30.08
CA SER A 118 -19.60 2.04 30.75
C SER A 118 -20.79 2.69 30.03
N LYS A 119 -20.56 3.46 28.98
CA LYS A 119 -21.57 4.17 28.18
C LYS A 119 -21.58 3.62 26.75
N ASN A 120 -22.56 4.05 25.95
CA ASN A 120 -22.47 3.88 24.50
C ASN A 120 -21.16 4.50 24.01
N ILE A 121 -20.39 3.77 23.19
CA ILE A 121 -19.10 4.21 22.67
C ILE A 121 -19.32 5.53 21.91
N PRO A 122 -18.70 6.65 22.34
CA PRO A 122 -18.86 7.93 21.67
C PRO A 122 -18.35 7.93 20.24
N TYR A 123 -18.97 8.73 19.37
CA TYR A 123 -18.61 8.82 17.97
C TYR A 123 -17.12 9.08 17.71
N HIS A 124 -16.51 10.00 18.46
CA HIS A 124 -15.11 10.40 18.27
C HIS A 124 -14.14 9.22 18.38
N ILE A 125 -14.48 8.17 19.13
CA ILE A 125 -13.64 6.97 19.29
C ILE A 125 -13.54 6.20 17.97
N TYR A 126 -14.63 6.10 17.21
CA TYR A 126 -14.63 5.49 15.89
C TYR A 126 -13.73 6.27 14.91
N TYR A 127 -13.80 7.61 14.94
CA TYR A 127 -12.97 8.47 14.10
C TYR A 127 -11.49 8.38 14.47
N ILE A 128 -11.14 8.38 15.76
CA ILE A 128 -9.75 8.23 16.20
C ILE A 128 -9.19 6.87 15.73
N ASN A 129 -9.98 5.78 15.84
CA ASN A 129 -9.56 4.47 15.34
C ASN A 129 -9.35 4.46 13.83
N ALA A 130 -10.28 5.04 13.08
CA ALA A 130 -10.20 5.14 11.62
C ALA A 130 -8.99 5.96 11.17
N VAL A 131 -8.71 7.08 11.84
CA VAL A 131 -7.53 7.92 11.58
C VAL A 131 -6.24 7.18 11.94
N LEU A 132 -6.19 6.50 13.09
CA LEU A 132 -5.03 5.68 13.46
C LEU A 132 -4.76 4.59 12.41
N PHE A 133 -5.82 3.96 11.89
CA PHE A 133 -5.71 2.99 10.81
C PHE A 133 -5.19 3.61 9.50
N GLY A 134 -5.70 4.78 9.11
CA GLY A 134 -5.23 5.52 7.93
C GLY A 134 -3.76 5.89 8.04
N LEU A 135 -3.35 6.45 9.17
CA LEU A 135 -1.96 6.86 9.43
C LEU A 135 -0.99 5.66 9.51
N MET A 136 -1.46 4.47 9.91
CA MET A 136 -0.61 3.27 10.01
C MET A 136 0.13 2.90 8.72
N HIS A 137 -0.39 3.34 7.57
CA HIS A 137 0.11 3.01 6.25
C HIS A 137 1.28 3.90 5.79
N TYR A 138 1.63 4.93 6.56
CA TYR A 138 2.58 5.96 6.13
C TYR A 138 3.64 6.24 7.20
N GLU A 139 4.87 6.49 6.75
CA GLU A 139 5.96 6.92 7.62
C GLU A 139 5.83 8.41 7.93
N PHE A 140 6.50 8.88 8.99
CA PHE A 140 6.42 10.27 9.41
C PHE A 140 6.85 11.25 8.31
N ASN A 141 7.85 10.89 7.51
CA ASN A 141 8.35 11.72 6.42
C ASN A 141 7.33 11.87 5.28
N ASP A 142 6.48 10.85 5.05
CA ASP A 142 5.44 10.87 4.02
C ASP A 142 4.36 11.92 4.31
N LEU A 143 4.18 12.33 5.57
CA LEU A 143 3.16 13.30 5.99
C LEU A 143 3.37 14.70 5.39
N LYS A 144 4.53 14.98 4.82
CA LYS A 144 4.84 16.22 4.09
C LYS A 144 4.26 16.21 2.67
N LEU A 145 3.99 15.04 2.11
CA LEU A 145 3.47 14.86 0.77
C LEU A 145 1.95 15.06 0.78
N LEU A 146 1.44 15.85 -0.16
CA LEU A 146 0.01 16.15 -0.27
C LEU A 146 -0.81 14.87 -0.50
N ASP A 147 -0.32 13.98 -1.37
CA ASP A 147 -1.01 12.75 -1.77
C ASP A 147 -1.13 11.77 -0.60
N THR A 148 -0.13 11.72 0.28
CA THR A 148 -0.21 10.96 1.53
C THR A 148 -1.39 11.43 2.38
N GLY A 149 -1.61 12.74 2.50
CA GLY A 149 -2.74 13.30 3.23
C GLY A 149 -4.08 12.78 2.70
N ILE A 150 -4.23 12.72 1.38
CA ILE A 150 -5.44 12.21 0.72
C ILE A 150 -5.59 10.71 0.92
N GLY A 151 -4.50 9.95 0.81
CA GLY A 151 -4.47 8.53 1.09
C GLY A 151 -4.88 8.21 2.53
N ILE A 152 -4.37 8.97 3.52
CA ILE A 152 -4.76 8.84 4.93
C ILE A 152 -6.27 9.08 5.09
N VAL A 153 -6.81 10.14 4.50
CA VAL A 153 -8.24 10.48 4.59
C VAL A 153 -9.09 9.41 3.92
N MET A 154 -8.69 8.93 2.73
CA MET A 154 -9.37 7.84 2.02
C MET A 154 -9.40 6.56 2.87
N THR A 155 -8.25 6.10 3.37
CA THR A 155 -8.16 4.89 4.21
C THR A 155 -8.92 5.04 5.52
N SER A 156 -8.95 6.25 6.10
CA SER A 156 -9.78 6.56 7.27
C SER A 156 -11.27 6.47 6.94
N GLY A 157 -11.71 6.97 5.77
CA GLY A 157 -13.06 6.81 5.27
C GLY A 157 -13.48 5.34 5.16
N MET A 158 -12.60 4.51 4.58
CA MET A 158 -12.79 3.06 4.52
C MET A 158 -12.86 2.44 5.93
N GLY A 159 -12.01 2.90 6.86
CA GLY A 159 -12.04 2.51 8.27
C GLY A 159 -13.40 2.74 8.93
N LEU A 160 -14.07 3.87 8.67
CA LEU A 160 -15.42 4.14 9.18
C LEU A 160 -16.48 3.19 8.62
N ILE A 161 -16.40 2.87 7.32
CA ILE A 161 -17.29 1.89 6.67
C ILE A 161 -17.11 0.52 7.32
N LEU A 162 -15.86 0.10 7.55
CA LEU A 162 -15.50 -1.18 8.16
C LEU A 162 -15.97 -1.26 9.62
N ILE A 163 -15.80 -0.19 10.41
CA ILE A 163 -16.37 -0.12 11.76
C ILE A 163 -17.90 -0.29 11.71
N TRP A 164 -18.59 0.41 10.80
CA TRP A 164 -20.05 0.25 10.64
C TRP A 164 -20.44 -1.18 10.28
N MET A 165 -19.66 -1.87 9.45
CA MET A 165 -19.85 -3.29 9.12
C MET A 165 -19.76 -4.18 10.36
N VAL A 166 -18.77 -3.96 11.22
CA VAL A 166 -18.60 -4.72 12.47
C VAL A 166 -19.80 -4.54 13.39
N LEU A 167 -20.27 -3.30 13.55
CA LEU A 167 -21.38 -2.97 14.45
C LEU A 167 -22.72 -3.58 13.98
N ASN A 168 -22.93 -3.74 12.68
CA ASN A 168 -24.21 -4.17 12.11
C ASN A 168 -24.26 -5.63 11.65
N PHE A 169 -23.12 -6.19 11.21
CA PHE A 169 -23.05 -7.54 10.63
C PHE A 169 -21.99 -8.42 11.29
N GLY A 170 -21.04 -7.83 12.01
CA GLY A 170 -19.96 -8.54 12.70
C GLY A 170 -18.64 -8.54 11.94
N LEU A 171 -17.59 -8.98 12.63
CA LEU A 171 -16.20 -8.85 12.18
C LEU A 171 -15.91 -9.54 10.84
N ILE A 172 -16.54 -10.69 10.57
CA ILE A 172 -16.28 -11.45 9.34
C ILE A 172 -16.66 -10.66 8.07
N TYR A 173 -17.75 -9.89 8.12
CA TYR A 173 -18.16 -9.10 6.96
C TYR A 173 -17.27 -7.88 6.74
N SER A 174 -16.69 -7.34 7.83
CA SER A 174 -15.65 -6.32 7.74
C SER A 174 -14.39 -6.86 7.06
N ILE A 175 -13.93 -8.05 7.48
CA ILE A 175 -12.80 -8.76 6.87
C ILE A 175 -13.03 -8.97 5.37
N LEU A 176 -14.21 -9.47 4.99
CA LEU A 176 -14.52 -9.73 3.58
C LEU A 176 -14.57 -8.44 2.75
N LEU A 177 -15.15 -7.37 3.29
CA LEU A 177 -15.20 -6.07 2.60
C LEU A 177 -13.80 -5.46 2.45
N HIS A 178 -12.98 -5.55 3.49
CA HIS A 178 -11.60 -5.08 3.46
C HIS A 178 -10.77 -5.89 2.46
N ALA A 179 -10.88 -7.22 2.49
CA ALA A 179 -10.24 -8.10 1.51
C ALA A 179 -10.64 -7.76 0.07
N LEU A 180 -11.93 -7.51 -0.18
CA LEU A 180 -12.42 -7.09 -1.49
C LEU A 180 -11.82 -5.75 -1.92
N ASN A 181 -11.77 -4.76 -1.02
CA ASN A 181 -11.16 -3.46 -1.32
C ASN A 181 -9.69 -3.60 -1.70
N ASN A 182 -8.91 -4.36 -0.93
CA ASN A 182 -7.49 -4.59 -1.21
C ASN A 182 -7.31 -5.37 -2.52
N PHE A 183 -8.15 -6.37 -2.77
CA PHE A 183 -8.14 -7.11 -4.03
C PHE A 183 -8.37 -6.17 -5.22
N VAL A 184 -9.39 -5.31 -5.15
CA VAL A 184 -9.67 -4.35 -6.23
C VAL A 184 -8.49 -3.39 -6.44
N ALA A 185 -7.95 -2.81 -5.36
CA ALA A 185 -6.82 -1.88 -5.46
C ALA A 185 -5.60 -2.53 -6.11
N VAL A 186 -5.20 -3.72 -5.65
CA VAL A 186 -4.01 -4.40 -6.19
C VAL A 186 -4.28 -4.98 -7.59
N ALA A 187 -5.50 -5.43 -7.87
CA ALA A 187 -5.88 -5.91 -9.20
C ALA A 187 -5.75 -4.82 -10.26
N ILE A 188 -6.11 -3.57 -9.95
CA ILE A 188 -5.92 -2.43 -10.86
C ILE A 188 -4.44 -2.27 -11.22
N ILE A 189 -3.55 -2.30 -10.24
CA ILE A 189 -2.10 -2.15 -10.44
C ILE A 189 -1.54 -3.32 -11.27
N VAL A 190 -1.92 -4.56 -10.94
CA VAL A 190 -1.48 -5.75 -11.68
C VAL A 190 -1.99 -5.72 -13.13
N LEU A 191 -3.25 -5.35 -13.36
CA LEU A 191 -3.80 -5.22 -14.71
C LEU A 191 -3.11 -4.11 -15.50
N GLY A 192 -2.73 -3.00 -14.85
CA GLY A 192 -1.91 -1.96 -15.46
C GLY A 192 -0.59 -2.52 -16.00
N ASN A 193 0.13 -3.30 -15.19
CA ASN A 193 1.37 -3.97 -15.65
C ASN A 193 1.12 -4.97 -16.80
N GLU A 194 0.09 -5.82 -16.69
CA GLU A 194 -0.19 -6.84 -17.70
C GLU A 194 -0.68 -6.28 -19.04
N THR A 195 -1.18 -5.05 -19.06
CA THR A 195 -1.65 -4.37 -20.29
C THR A 195 -0.65 -3.35 -20.84
N ALA A 196 0.44 -3.09 -20.11
CA ALA A 196 1.51 -2.21 -20.55
C ALA A 196 2.28 -2.77 -21.75
N ASP A 197 2.99 -1.89 -22.47
CA ASP A 197 3.81 -2.27 -23.62
C ASP A 197 4.97 -3.20 -23.20
N MET A 198 4.92 -4.44 -23.70
CA MET A 198 5.93 -5.48 -23.47
C MET A 198 6.94 -5.60 -24.63
N ASN A 199 7.01 -4.61 -25.53
CA ASN A 199 8.01 -4.61 -26.58
C ASN A 199 9.42 -4.34 -26.02
N LEU A 200 10.42 -4.96 -26.67
CA LEU A 200 11.82 -4.71 -26.35
C LEU A 200 12.20 -3.28 -26.73
N LYS A 201 12.65 -2.49 -25.75
CA LYS A 201 13.11 -1.10 -25.92
C LYS A 201 14.60 -0.99 -25.66
N LYS A 202 15.18 0.11 -26.15
CA LYS A 202 16.61 0.39 -26.05
C LYS A 202 16.83 1.85 -25.72
N VAL A 203 17.68 2.11 -24.72
CA VAL A 203 18.18 3.45 -24.39
C VAL A 203 19.70 3.42 -24.32
N GLU A 204 20.31 4.59 -24.52
CA GLU A 204 21.77 4.71 -24.57
C GLU A 204 22.26 5.95 -23.83
N THR A 205 23.41 5.81 -23.16
CA THR A 205 24.24 6.92 -22.70
C THR A 205 25.51 6.97 -23.54
N GLN A 206 26.45 7.85 -23.17
CA GLN A 206 27.77 7.89 -23.80
C GLN A 206 28.54 6.57 -23.59
N ASP A 207 28.33 5.91 -22.45
CA ASP A 207 29.14 4.78 -22.00
C ASP A 207 28.43 3.43 -22.06
N PHE A 208 27.11 3.40 -22.01
CA PHE A 208 26.32 2.18 -21.87
C PHE A 208 25.14 2.11 -22.84
N THR A 209 24.74 0.88 -23.16
CA THR A 209 23.50 0.56 -23.84
C THR A 209 22.65 -0.28 -22.89
N MET A 210 21.40 0.12 -22.66
CA MET A 210 20.42 -0.69 -21.91
C MET A 210 19.31 -1.12 -22.85
N LYS A 211 19.08 -2.42 -22.93
CA LYS A 211 17.88 -3.02 -23.50
C LYS A 211 16.98 -3.43 -22.37
N TYR A 212 15.70 -3.13 -22.47
CA TYR A 212 14.74 -3.47 -21.43
C TYR A 212 13.39 -3.86 -22.01
N GLN A 213 12.66 -4.69 -21.28
CA GLN A 213 11.35 -5.18 -21.66
C GLN A 213 10.54 -5.47 -20.40
N ARG A 214 9.32 -4.92 -20.32
CA ARG A 214 8.34 -5.36 -19.30
C ARG A 214 7.95 -6.81 -19.56
N VAL A 215 7.80 -7.59 -18.51
CA VAL A 215 7.31 -8.97 -18.58
C VAL A 215 6.16 -9.17 -17.62
N SER A 216 5.38 -10.23 -17.86
CA SER A 216 4.24 -10.55 -16.99
C SER A 216 4.68 -10.73 -15.53
N PHE A 217 3.94 -10.10 -14.63
CA PHE A 217 4.08 -10.21 -13.18
C PHE A 217 4.07 -11.66 -12.69
N PHE A 218 3.32 -12.52 -13.39
CA PHE A 218 3.11 -13.93 -13.05
C PHE A 218 4.27 -14.85 -13.45
N ILE A 219 5.25 -14.37 -14.22
CA ILE A 219 6.40 -15.18 -14.59
C ILE A 219 7.21 -15.51 -13.33
N LYS A 220 7.47 -16.80 -13.13
CA LYS A 220 8.24 -17.31 -11.99
C LYS A 220 9.72 -17.38 -12.36
N ASN A 221 10.56 -17.34 -11.33
CA ASN A 221 12.02 -17.48 -11.40
C ASN A 221 12.71 -16.32 -12.14
N GLY A 222 13.36 -15.45 -11.36
CA GLY A 222 14.28 -14.45 -11.87
C GLY A 222 15.71 -14.97 -11.86
N ASN A 223 16.51 -14.50 -12.80
CA ASN A 223 17.96 -14.69 -12.79
C ASN A 223 18.62 -13.32 -12.99
N MET A 224 19.80 -13.14 -12.41
CA MET A 224 20.60 -11.95 -12.64
C MET A 224 22.08 -12.32 -12.62
N GLU A 225 22.76 -11.88 -13.67
CA GLU A 225 24.19 -12.04 -13.86
C GLU A 225 24.80 -10.65 -13.96
N VAL A 226 25.77 -10.37 -13.07
CA VAL A 226 26.51 -9.11 -13.07
C VAL A 226 27.97 -9.43 -13.36
N GLU A 227 28.45 -8.99 -14.51
CA GLU A 227 29.84 -9.21 -14.91
C GLU A 227 30.69 -8.01 -14.47
N ASN A 228 31.35 -8.12 -13.31
CA ASN A 228 32.38 -7.22 -12.76
C ASN A 228 32.42 -5.80 -13.36
N ASN A 229 31.35 -5.03 -13.15
CA ASN A 229 31.19 -3.61 -13.53
C ASN A 229 31.22 -3.31 -15.04
N LYS A 230 30.98 -4.30 -15.91
CA LYS A 230 30.94 -4.15 -17.38
C LYS A 230 29.57 -4.40 -17.97
N SER A 231 28.88 -5.44 -17.50
CA SER A 231 27.58 -5.83 -18.01
C SER A 231 26.68 -6.30 -16.88
N LEU A 232 25.38 -6.17 -17.11
CA LEU A 232 24.33 -6.72 -16.25
C LEU A 232 23.27 -7.34 -17.14
N LYS A 233 22.89 -8.58 -16.86
CA LYS A 233 21.74 -9.23 -17.48
C LYS A 233 20.81 -9.71 -16.38
N ALA A 234 19.60 -9.17 -16.33
CA ALA A 234 18.55 -9.55 -15.42
C ALA A 234 17.33 -10.03 -16.22
N GLU A 235 16.77 -11.17 -15.83
CA GLU A 235 15.59 -11.77 -16.44
C GLU A 235 14.50 -11.92 -15.37
N ASN A 236 13.28 -11.48 -15.68
CA ASN A 236 12.11 -11.53 -14.81
C ASN A 236 12.33 -10.90 -13.42
N MET A 237 13.03 -9.78 -13.36
CA MET A 237 13.49 -9.15 -12.11
C MET A 237 12.81 -7.78 -11.90
N SER A 238 12.54 -7.39 -10.65
CA SER A 238 12.12 -6.01 -10.36
C SER A 238 13.29 -5.04 -10.51
N ILE A 239 12.99 -3.77 -10.82
CA ILE A 239 14.03 -2.73 -10.86
C ILE A 239 14.67 -2.56 -9.48
N SER A 240 13.93 -2.71 -8.38
CA SER A 240 14.50 -2.66 -7.03
C SER A 240 15.55 -3.74 -6.79
N ASN A 241 15.33 -4.99 -7.21
CA ASN A 241 16.34 -6.04 -7.10
C ASN A 241 17.60 -5.73 -7.93
N ILE A 242 17.44 -5.14 -9.12
CA ILE A 242 18.55 -4.71 -9.98
C ILE A 242 19.29 -3.53 -9.33
N HIS A 243 18.54 -2.58 -8.78
CA HIS A 243 19.06 -1.41 -8.07
C HIS A 243 19.88 -1.83 -6.86
N ASN A 244 19.33 -2.67 -5.97
CA ASN A 244 20.03 -3.19 -4.80
C ASN A 244 21.35 -3.92 -5.13
N ALA A 245 21.46 -4.51 -6.32
CA ALA A 245 22.69 -5.16 -6.77
C ALA A 245 23.78 -4.18 -7.24
N LEU A 246 23.40 -2.99 -7.70
CA LEU A 246 24.31 -1.94 -8.19
C LEU A 246 24.48 -0.77 -7.21
N CYS A 247 23.55 -0.61 -6.27
CA CYS A 247 23.36 0.52 -5.37
C CYS A 247 23.03 0.02 -3.95
N SER A 248 23.97 -0.67 -3.28
CA SER A 248 23.70 -1.34 -2.00
C SER A 248 23.26 -0.43 -0.85
N ASP A 249 23.57 0.88 -0.93
CA ASP A 249 23.38 1.84 0.16
C ASP A 249 22.29 2.89 -0.14
N GLU A 250 21.60 2.79 -1.27
CA GLU A 250 20.61 3.77 -1.74
C GLU A 250 19.22 3.12 -1.84
N LYS A 251 18.16 3.90 -1.59
CA LYS A 251 16.77 3.45 -1.82
C LYS A 251 16.29 3.97 -3.17
N LEU A 252 15.41 3.20 -3.80
CA LEU A 252 14.76 3.60 -5.04
C LEU A 252 13.53 4.46 -4.71
N ASP A 253 13.65 5.78 -4.94
CA ASP A 253 12.60 6.76 -4.58
C ASP A 253 11.43 6.77 -5.59
N ASP A 254 11.66 6.31 -6.82
CA ASP A 254 10.66 6.23 -7.88
C ASP A 254 9.93 4.87 -7.88
N LEU A 255 8.69 4.86 -8.38
CA LEU A 255 7.91 3.64 -8.57
C LEU A 255 8.22 2.98 -9.92
N TYR A 256 8.65 1.72 -9.86
CA TYR A 256 8.88 0.81 -10.97
C TYR A 256 8.17 -0.51 -10.67
N PHE A 257 6.86 -0.53 -10.90
CA PHE A 257 6.06 -1.72 -10.58
C PHE A 257 6.25 -2.82 -11.63
N GLY A 258 6.37 -4.07 -11.15
CA GLY A 258 6.37 -5.25 -12.00
C GLY A 258 7.74 -5.88 -12.18
N LYS A 259 7.90 -6.61 -13.30
CA LYS A 259 9.10 -7.37 -13.64
C LYS A 259 9.60 -6.99 -15.02
N PHE A 260 10.92 -7.09 -15.17
CA PHE A 260 11.61 -6.63 -16.35
C PHE A 260 12.71 -7.62 -16.74
N ASN A 261 12.91 -7.74 -18.04
CA ASN A 261 14.17 -8.21 -18.61
C ASN A 261 15.02 -6.97 -18.88
N VAL A 262 16.24 -6.93 -18.36
CA VAL A 262 17.17 -5.80 -18.50
C VAL A 262 18.54 -6.33 -18.89
N SER A 263 19.13 -5.77 -19.94
CA SER A 263 20.50 -6.06 -20.37
C SER A 263 21.25 -4.75 -20.54
N ILE A 264 22.28 -4.55 -19.74
CA ILE A 264 23.18 -3.39 -19.80
C ILE A 264 24.54 -3.85 -20.28
N GLU A 265 25.03 -3.22 -21.33
CA GLU A 265 26.34 -3.49 -21.92
C GLU A 265 27.14 -2.20 -22.04
N ARG A 266 28.39 -2.23 -21.57
CA ARG A 266 29.34 -1.13 -21.79
C ARG A 266 29.74 -1.04 -23.26
N LYS A 267 29.74 0.18 -23.81
CA LYS A 267 30.20 0.46 -25.16
C LYS A 267 31.71 0.20 -25.28
N SER A 268 32.15 -0.27 -26.44
CA SER A 268 33.54 -0.71 -26.68
C SER A 268 34.59 0.38 -26.46
N ASN A 269 34.22 1.65 -26.60
CA ASN A 269 35.07 2.82 -26.42
C ASN A 269 35.07 3.39 -25.00
N SER A 270 34.28 2.83 -24.08
CA SER A 270 34.18 3.34 -22.71
C SER A 270 34.94 2.49 -21.70
N THR A 271 35.58 3.16 -20.75
CA THR A 271 36.20 2.56 -19.56
C THR A 271 35.36 2.77 -18.31
N LYS A 272 34.25 3.51 -18.38
CA LYS A 272 33.38 3.80 -17.23
C LYS A 272 32.84 2.48 -16.66
N LYS A 273 32.79 2.40 -15.33
CA LYS A 273 32.27 1.23 -14.61
C LYS A 273 30.76 1.34 -14.50
N LEU A 274 30.05 0.23 -14.70
CA LEU A 274 28.63 0.16 -14.39
C LEU A 274 28.48 0.26 -12.87
N ASN A 275 28.02 1.41 -12.41
CA ASN A 275 27.81 1.76 -11.01
C ASN A 275 26.42 2.41 -10.85
N CYS A 276 26.06 2.76 -9.62
CA CYS A 276 24.77 3.35 -9.31
C CYS A 276 24.45 4.59 -10.16
N GLU A 277 25.38 5.54 -10.28
CA GLU A 277 25.22 6.74 -11.09
C GLU A 277 24.91 6.42 -12.56
N SER A 278 25.65 5.48 -13.15
CA SER A 278 25.45 5.07 -14.55
C SER A 278 24.09 4.36 -14.74
N PHE A 279 23.64 3.62 -13.72
CA PHE A 279 22.34 2.96 -13.74
C PHE A 279 21.19 3.97 -13.67
N HIS A 280 21.25 4.95 -12.76
CA HIS A 280 20.26 6.04 -12.69
C HIS A 280 20.23 6.86 -13.99
N GLN A 281 21.37 7.14 -14.61
CA GLN A 281 21.43 7.81 -15.92
C GLN A 281 20.71 7.01 -17.02
N LEU A 282 20.73 5.68 -16.96
CA LEU A 282 19.98 4.84 -17.88
C LEU A 282 18.48 4.82 -17.53
N LEU A 283 18.12 4.62 -16.27
CA LEU A 283 16.73 4.59 -15.79
C LEU A 283 15.97 5.88 -16.14
N ASN A 284 16.60 7.05 -15.95
CA ASN A 284 16.00 8.36 -16.27
C ASN A 284 15.71 8.54 -17.76
N LYS A 285 16.24 7.69 -18.64
CA LYS A 285 15.93 7.68 -20.08
C LYS A 285 14.89 6.64 -20.48
N THR A 286 14.45 5.79 -19.56
CA THR A 286 13.45 4.76 -19.81
C THR A 286 12.03 5.27 -19.58
N ASP A 287 11.04 4.54 -20.09
CA ASP A 287 9.63 4.73 -19.78
C ASP A 287 9.12 3.69 -18.75
N LEU A 288 10.05 3.17 -17.92
CA LEU A 288 9.75 2.17 -16.90
C LEU A 288 9.18 2.77 -15.60
N LYS A 289 9.44 4.06 -15.36
CA LYS A 289 8.91 4.78 -14.20
C LYS A 289 7.38 4.89 -14.36
N GLU A 290 6.66 4.55 -13.30
CA GLU A 290 5.23 4.79 -13.21
C GLU A 290 4.97 6.26 -12.91
N ASN A 291 3.90 6.81 -13.50
CA ASN A 291 3.46 8.20 -13.31
C ASN A 291 2.25 8.27 -12.39
#